data_AF-A0A1V4BNI1-F1
#
_entry.id   AF-A0A1V4BNI1-F1
#
_cell.length_a   1.000
_cell.length_b   1.000
_cell.length_c   1.000
_cell.angle_alpha   90.00
_cell.angle_beta   90.00
_cell.angle_gamma   90.00
#
_symmetry.space_group_name_H-M   'P 1'
#
loop_
_entity.id
_entity.type
_entity.pdbx_description
1 polymer ?
#
loop_
_entity_poly.entity_id
_entity_poly.type
_entity_poly.pdbx_seq_one_letter_code
_entity_poly.pdbx_strand_id
1 'polypeptide(L)'
;MSDTTQLTPEKIAQYRVELADNTDALAALDVIEECEGNLQDAIILMRMRETGTEPDKSLDLDELATKCRPFICSAKTKKVFKLIGIVAGCLQFPVTLVVPVVLFVVEDIGLDAFCKETD
;
A
#
# COMPACT_ATOMS: atom_id res chain seq x y z
N MET A 1 15.56 -2.41 -12.42
CA MET A 1 15.03 -3.45 -11.53
C MET A 1 13.53 -3.35 -11.68
N SER A 2 12.97 -4.29 -12.42
CA SER A 2 11.56 -4.31 -12.81
C SER A 2 10.81 -5.03 -11.70
N ASP A 3 10.83 -4.45 -10.50
CA ASP A 3 10.36 -5.13 -9.30
C ASP A 3 9.00 -4.55 -8.93
N THR A 4 8.00 -5.06 -9.64
CA THR A 4 6.61 -4.79 -9.34
C THR A 4 6.18 -5.78 -8.26
N THR A 5 5.91 -5.29 -7.05
CA THR A 5 5.47 -6.14 -5.95
C THR A 5 4.13 -6.79 -6.28
N GLN A 6 4.12 -8.13 -6.25
CA GLN A 6 2.97 -8.94 -6.61
C GLN A 6 2.56 -9.84 -5.44
N LEU A 7 1.31 -9.70 -5.00
CA LEU A 7 0.73 -10.53 -3.95
C LEU A 7 0.13 -11.81 -4.53
N THR A 8 0.32 -12.93 -3.84
CA THR A 8 -0.40 -14.15 -4.17
C THR A 8 -1.86 -14.08 -3.71
N PRO A 9 -2.79 -14.82 -4.33
CA PRO A 9 -4.18 -14.90 -3.88
C PRO A 9 -4.31 -15.32 -2.40
N GLU A 10 -3.42 -16.21 -1.94
CA GLU A 10 -3.36 -16.64 -0.54
C GLU A 10 -3.03 -15.47 0.39
N LYS A 11 -2.11 -14.59 -0.02
CA LYS A 11 -1.73 -13.42 0.76
C LYS A 11 -2.85 -12.37 0.78
N ILE A 12 -3.51 -12.16 -0.35
CA ILE A 12 -4.69 -11.29 -0.43
C ILE A 12 -5.79 -11.82 0.51
N ALA A 13 -6.06 -13.12 0.52
CA ALA A 13 -7.02 -13.74 1.43
C ALA A 13 -6.64 -13.56 2.91
N GLN A 14 -5.35 -13.69 3.26
CA GLN A 14 -4.86 -13.39 4.61
C GLN A 14 -5.12 -11.93 4.99
N TYR A 15 -4.83 -10.99 4.08
CA TYR A 15 -5.06 -9.57 4.32
C TYR A 15 -6.55 -9.21 4.42
N ARG A 16 -7.43 -9.89 3.67
CA ARG A 16 -8.88 -9.73 3.82
C ARG A 16 -9.35 -10.09 5.24
N VAL A 17 -8.75 -11.11 5.86
CA VAL A 17 -9.06 -11.49 7.25
C VAL A 17 -8.46 -10.47 8.24
N GLU A 18 -7.22 -10.04 8.04
CA GLU A 18 -6.57 -9.04 8.91
C GLU A 18 -7.28 -7.68 8.87
N LEU A 19 -7.81 -7.29 7.71
CA LEU A 19 -8.42 -6.00 7.45
C LEU A 19 -9.95 -6.08 7.35
N ALA A 20 -10.57 -7.14 7.86
CA ALA A 20 -12.01 -7.40 7.75
C ALA A 20 -12.90 -6.26 8.29
N ASP A 21 -12.41 -5.51 9.27
CA ASP A 21 -13.12 -4.37 9.88
C ASP A 21 -12.94 -3.04 9.09
N ASN A 22 -12.18 -3.05 8.00
CA ASN A 22 -11.89 -1.86 7.20
C ASN A 22 -12.39 -2.02 5.75
N THR A 23 -13.59 -1.51 5.49
CA THR A 23 -14.26 -1.61 4.19
C THR A 23 -13.44 -1.00 3.05
N ASP A 24 -12.75 0.12 3.29
CA ASP A 24 -11.92 0.76 2.27
C ASP A 24 -10.68 -0.08 1.95
N ALA A 25 -10.11 -0.75 2.95
CA ALA A 25 -9.01 -1.68 2.75
C ALA A 25 -9.45 -2.94 2.01
N LEU A 26 -10.66 -3.45 2.28
CA LEU A 26 -11.22 -4.57 1.52
C LEU A 26 -11.46 -4.19 0.06
N ALA A 27 -11.99 -2.99 -0.19
CA ALA A 27 -12.17 -2.47 -1.54
C ALA A 27 -10.83 -2.33 -2.27
N ALA A 28 -9.76 -1.93 -1.56
CA ALA A 28 -8.43 -1.90 -2.14
C ALA A 28 -7.93 -3.30 -2.52
N LEU A 29 -8.14 -4.30 -1.66
CA LEU A 29 -7.78 -5.69 -1.92
C LEU A 29 -8.56 -6.29 -3.11
N ASP A 30 -9.81 -5.89 -3.33
CA ASP A 30 -10.57 -6.29 -4.52
C ASP A 30 -9.89 -5.81 -5.81
N VAL A 31 -9.42 -4.55 -5.83
CA VAL A 31 -8.71 -4.01 -7.00
C VAL A 31 -7.32 -4.64 -7.15
N ILE A 32 -6.62 -4.92 -6.05
CA ILE A 32 -5.34 -5.64 -6.08
C ILE A 32 -5.53 -7.03 -6.69
N GLU A 33 -6.60 -7.74 -6.32
CA GLU A 33 -6.93 -9.05 -6.90
C GLU A 33 -7.31 -8.95 -8.39
N GLU A 34 -8.04 -7.90 -8.78
CA GLU A 34 -8.34 -7.60 -10.20
C GLU A 34 -7.07 -7.36 -11.02
N CYS A 35 -6.04 -6.74 -10.43
CA CYS A 35 -4.72 -6.54 -11.01
C CYS A 35 -3.78 -7.75 -10.82
N GLU A 36 -4.31 -8.96 -10.60
CA GLU A 36 -3.52 -10.20 -10.44
C GLU A 36 -2.48 -10.12 -9.31
N GLY A 37 -2.78 -9.34 -8.27
CA GLY A 37 -1.93 -9.10 -7.10
C GLY A 37 -0.90 -7.99 -7.28
N ASN A 38 -0.82 -7.36 -8.45
CA ASN A 38 0.15 -6.31 -8.74
C ASN A 38 -0.20 -5.00 -8.02
N LEU A 39 0.62 -4.59 -7.07
CA LEU A 39 0.36 -3.40 -6.25
C LEU A 39 0.49 -2.08 -7.04
N GLN A 40 1.42 -2.02 -7.99
CA GLN A 40 1.69 -0.82 -8.78
C GLN A 40 0.56 -0.57 -9.78
N ASP A 41 0.06 -1.62 -10.43
CA ASP A 41 -1.07 -1.52 -11.34
C ASP A 41 -2.35 -1.20 -10.56
N ALA A 42 -2.52 -1.80 -9.37
CA ALA A 42 -3.68 -1.55 -8.53
C ALA A 42 -3.79 -0.09 -8.08
N ILE A 43 -2.69 0.54 -7.61
CA ILE A 43 -2.73 1.95 -7.20
C ILE A 43 -3.01 2.89 -8.38
N ILE A 44 -2.49 2.58 -9.57
CA ILE A 44 -2.77 3.31 -10.82
C ILE A 44 -4.25 3.19 -11.16
N LEU A 45 -4.80 1.97 -11.16
CA LEU A 45 -6.20 1.71 -11.49
C LEU A 45 -7.16 2.37 -10.49
N MET A 46 -6.86 2.29 -9.19
CA MET A 46 -7.61 3.00 -8.15
C MET A 46 -7.60 4.50 -8.40
N ARG A 47 -6.44 5.09 -8.70
CA ARG A 47 -6.34 6.53 -8.96
C ARG A 47 -7.14 6.94 -10.18
N MET A 48 -7.04 6.17 -11.26
CA MET A 48 -7.85 6.39 -12.46
C MET A 48 -9.35 6.37 -12.15
N ARG A 49 -9.80 5.42 -11.32
CA ARG A 49 -11.21 5.34 -10.89
C ARG A 49 -11.65 6.57 -10.09
N GLU A 50 -10.76 7.14 -9.29
CA GLU A 50 -11.05 8.34 -8.49
C GLU A 50 -11.02 9.65 -9.31
N THR A 51 -10.03 9.83 -10.19
CA THR A 51 -9.84 11.10 -10.92
C THR A 51 -10.43 11.09 -12.32
N GLY A 52 -10.77 9.91 -12.85
CA GLY A 52 -11.20 9.73 -14.24
C GLY A 52 -10.08 9.91 -15.27
N THR A 53 -8.82 10.02 -14.83
CA THR A 53 -7.66 10.29 -15.69
C THR A 53 -6.49 9.38 -15.37
N GLU A 54 -5.75 8.97 -16.39
CA GLU A 54 -4.50 8.22 -16.23
C GLU A 54 -3.48 9.08 -15.47
N PRO A 55 -2.86 8.58 -14.38
CA PRO A 55 -1.84 9.30 -13.66
C PRO A 55 -0.56 9.41 -14.50
N ASP A 56 -0.05 10.63 -14.64
CA ASP A 56 1.01 10.97 -15.60
C ASP A 56 2.38 10.30 -15.31
N LYS A 57 2.65 9.96 -14.04
CA LYS A 57 3.87 9.27 -13.51
C LYS A 57 3.97 9.23 -11.97
N SER A 58 3.07 9.88 -11.23
CA SER A 58 3.30 10.30 -9.83
C SER A 58 2.94 9.29 -8.74
N LEU A 59 2.64 8.03 -9.07
CA LEU A 59 2.17 7.03 -8.11
C LEU A 59 3.14 5.87 -7.97
N ASP A 60 4.41 6.20 -7.83
CA ASP A 60 5.42 5.22 -7.46
C ASP A 60 5.27 4.83 -5.98
N LEU A 61 5.16 3.52 -5.71
CA LEU A 61 4.93 3.02 -4.35
C LEU A 61 6.10 3.33 -3.41
N ASP A 62 7.34 3.27 -3.92
CA ASP A 62 8.54 3.57 -3.14
C ASP A 62 8.63 5.06 -2.79
N GLU A 63 8.34 5.95 -3.75
CA GLU A 63 8.31 7.39 -3.50
C GLU A 63 7.24 7.75 -2.44
N LEU A 64 6.05 7.15 -2.55
CA LEU A 64 4.96 7.37 -1.58
C LEU A 64 5.30 6.81 -0.19
N ALA A 65 5.87 5.61 -0.13
CA ALA A 65 6.33 5.00 1.10
C ALA A 65 7.41 5.87 1.77
N THR A 66 8.42 6.29 1.00
CA THR A 66 9.55 7.08 1.47
C THR A 66 9.11 8.43 2.05
N LYS A 67 8.11 9.09 1.46
CA LYS A 67 7.52 10.32 2.04
C LYS A 67 6.95 10.09 3.44
N CYS A 68 6.38 8.91 3.68
CA CYS A 68 5.75 8.56 4.96
C CYS A 68 6.64 7.76 5.89
N ARG A 69 7.85 7.44 5.46
CA ARG A 69 8.87 6.72 6.23
C ARG A 69 9.07 7.20 7.67
N PRO A 70 9.25 8.51 7.96
CA PRO A 70 9.42 8.94 9.35
C PRO A 70 8.19 8.63 10.22
N PHE A 71 6.98 8.65 9.64
CA PHE A 71 5.74 8.33 10.35
C PHE A 71 5.56 6.83 10.53
N ILE A 72 5.81 6.04 9.48
CA ILE A 72 5.78 4.57 9.51
C ILE A 72 6.80 4.05 10.53
N CYS A 73 8.02 4.57 10.54
CA CYS A 73 9.10 4.10 11.41
C CYS A 73 9.04 4.62 12.85
N SER A 74 8.39 5.77 13.06
CA SER A 74 8.04 6.23 14.40
C SER A 74 6.88 5.43 15.01
N ALA A 75 6.11 4.71 14.19
CA ALA A 75 5.02 3.88 14.65
C ALA A 75 5.56 2.73 15.51
N LYS A 76 5.15 2.66 16.78
CA LYS A 76 5.48 1.55 17.69
C LYS A 76 4.71 0.25 17.36
N THR A 77 4.19 0.12 16.15
CA THR A 77 3.29 -0.96 15.72
C THR A 77 3.70 -1.49 14.36
N LYS A 78 3.72 -2.81 14.24
CA LYS A 78 3.94 -3.50 12.95
C LYS A 78 2.65 -3.96 12.29
N LYS A 79 1.50 -3.67 12.91
CA LYS A 79 0.18 -4.08 12.39
C LYS A 79 -0.19 -3.26 11.16
N VAL A 80 -0.53 -3.95 10.07
CA VAL A 80 -0.82 -3.34 8.76
C VAL A 80 -1.97 -2.34 8.87
N PHE A 81 -3.05 -2.69 9.58
CA PHE A 81 -4.19 -1.79 9.74
C PHE A 81 -3.83 -0.42 10.36
N LYS A 82 -2.86 -0.39 11.31
CA LYS A 82 -2.44 0.87 11.94
C LYS A 82 -1.54 1.68 11.00
N LEU A 83 -0.69 0.99 10.24
CA LEU A 83 0.17 1.63 9.25
C LEU A 83 -0.67 2.27 8.14
N ILE A 84 -1.75 1.61 7.68
CA ILE A 84 -2.72 2.17 6.74
C ILE A 84 -3.24 3.53 7.22
N GLY A 85 -3.69 3.63 8.48
CA GLY A 85 -4.16 4.91 9.03
C GLY A 85 -3.08 5.99 9.11
N ILE A 86 -1.84 5.61 9.42
CA ILE A 86 -0.69 6.54 9.48
C ILE A 86 -0.34 7.06 8.08
N VAL A 87 -0.28 6.17 7.08
CA VAL A 87 0.05 6.53 5.71
C VAL A 87 -1.08 7.35 5.07
N ALA A 88 -2.35 7.00 5.32
CA ALA A 88 -3.50 7.81 4.91
C ALA A 88 -3.40 9.25 5.43
N GLY A 89 -3.08 9.42 6.73
CA GLY A 89 -2.88 10.74 7.32
C GLY A 89 -1.64 11.48 6.79
N CYS A 90 -0.57 10.78 6.45
CA CYS A 90 0.64 11.38 5.91
C CYS A 90 0.47 11.85 4.45
N LEU A 91 -0.09 11.01 3.59
CA LEU A 91 -0.29 11.33 2.16
C LEU A 91 -1.54 12.18 1.89
N GLN A 92 -2.44 12.31 2.88
CA GLN A 92 -3.78 12.89 2.68
C GLN A 92 -4.54 12.17 1.55
N PHE A 93 -4.29 10.86 1.41
CA PHE A 93 -4.92 9.99 0.43
C PHE A 93 -6.03 9.17 1.08
N PRO A 94 -7.06 8.78 0.31
CA PRO A 94 -8.06 7.84 0.77
C PRO A 94 -7.41 6.51 1.14
N VAL A 95 -8.03 5.79 2.08
CA VAL A 95 -7.53 4.51 2.60
C VAL A 95 -7.29 3.50 1.47
N THR A 96 -8.14 3.52 0.44
CA THR A 96 -8.05 2.65 -0.72
C THR A 96 -6.68 2.76 -1.42
N LEU A 97 -6.20 3.98 -1.65
CA LEU A 97 -4.93 4.24 -2.33
C LEU A 97 -3.69 3.94 -1.48
N VAL A 98 -3.80 3.97 -0.16
CA VAL A 98 -2.63 3.74 0.71
C VAL A 98 -2.41 2.27 1.06
N VAL A 99 -3.41 1.41 0.87
CA VAL A 99 -3.26 -0.03 1.09
C VAL A 99 -2.14 -0.63 0.24
N PRO A 100 -2.07 -0.39 -1.09
CA PRO A 100 -0.94 -0.82 -1.90
C PRO A 100 0.42 -0.34 -1.37
N VAL A 101 0.52 0.91 -0.91
CA VAL A 101 1.77 1.50 -0.39
C VAL A 101 2.23 0.78 0.88
N VAL A 102 1.30 0.50 1.80
CA VAL A 102 1.65 -0.21 3.03
C VAL A 102 2.03 -1.66 2.75
N LEU A 103 1.30 -2.34 1.87
CA LEU A 103 1.60 -3.73 1.51
C LEU A 103 2.94 -3.83 0.77
N PHE A 104 3.29 -2.85 -0.05
CA PHE A 104 4.61 -2.73 -0.67
C PHE A 104 5.72 -2.71 0.38
N VAL A 105 5.62 -1.83 1.38
CA VAL A 105 6.61 -1.74 2.47
C VAL A 105 6.70 -3.04 3.27
N VAL A 106 5.58 -3.73 3.49
CA VAL A 106 5.55 -4.93 4.34
C VAL A 106 6.03 -6.17 3.59
N GLU A 107 5.66 -6.33 2.33
CA GLU A 107 5.93 -7.54 1.54
C GLU A 107 7.22 -7.47 0.74
N ASP A 108 7.55 -6.32 0.17
CA ASP A 108 8.70 -6.16 -0.72
C ASP A 108 9.97 -5.81 0.07
N ILE A 109 9.89 -4.74 0.86
CA ILE A 109 11.03 -4.23 1.63
C ILE A 109 11.13 -4.93 3.00
N GLY A 110 9.99 -5.10 3.66
CA GLY A 110 9.89 -5.51 5.06
C GLY A 110 10.08 -4.31 6.01
N LEU A 111 9.14 -4.13 6.93
CA LEU A 111 9.07 -2.96 7.82
C LEU A 111 10.36 -2.68 8.61
N ASP A 112 11.04 -3.73 9.09
CA ASP A 112 12.29 -3.57 9.84
C ASP A 112 13.46 -3.10 8.95
N ALA A 113 13.52 -3.55 7.69
CA ALA A 113 14.53 -3.10 6.73
C ALA A 113 14.23 -1.68 6.26
N PHE A 114 12.96 -1.42 5.93
CA PHE A 114 12.44 -0.10 5.58
C PHE A 114 12.75 0.95 6.65
N CYS A 115 12.80 0.59 7.93
CA CYS A 115 13.16 1.52 9.01
C CYS A 115 14.63 1.53 9.42
N LYS A 116 15.46 0.64 8.86
CA LYS A 116 16.90 0.56 9.13
C LYS A 116 17.76 1.21 8.06
N GLU A 117 17.31 1.27 6.81
CA GLU A 117 18.01 1.93 5.68
C GLU A 117 18.13 3.46 5.88
N THR A 118 18.71 3.90 6.98
CA THR A 118 18.94 5.32 7.31
C THR A 118 20.40 5.71 7.06
N ASP A 119 21.08 4.98 6.17
CA ASP A 119 22.46 5.26 5.78
C ASP A 119 22.54 5.75 4.33
#